data_AF-A0A961P630-F1
#
_entry.id   AF-A0A961P630-F1
#
_cell.length_a   1.000
_cell.length_b   1.000
_cell.length_c   1.000
_cell.angle_alpha   90.00
_cell.angle_beta   90.00
_cell.angle_gamma   90.00
#
_symmetry.space_group_name_H-M   'P 1'
#
loop_
_entity.id
_entity.type
_entity.pdbx_description
1 polymer ?
#
loop_
_entity_poly.entity_id
_entity_poly.type
_entity_poly.pdbx_seq_one_letter_code
_entity_poly.pdbx_strand_id
1 'polypeptide(L)' 'MSARLAAMGRLIDRSKPLDFTFDGKPMQGFAGDTLASALLANDQMLVGRSFKYHR' A
#
# COMPACT_ATOMS: atom_id res chain seq x y z
N MET A 1 -3.23 11.16 5.55
CA MET A 1 -4.10 10.82 4.40
C MET A 1 -3.21 10.72 3.19
N SER A 2 -2.96 9.50 2.73
CA SER A 2 -2.26 9.24 1.47
C SER A 2 -3.25 8.58 0.54
N ALA A 3 -3.43 9.14 -0.65
CA ALA A 3 -4.42 8.63 -1.60
C ALA A 3 -3.77 8.43 -2.97
N ARG A 4 -4.17 7.36 -3.66
CA ARG A 4 -3.84 7.21 -5.09
C ARG A 4 -4.46 8.37 -5.86
N LEU A 5 -3.78 8.80 -6.92
CA LEU A 5 -4.35 9.76 -7.86
C LEU A 5 -5.71 9.23 -8.36
N ALA A 6 -6.74 10.07 -8.39
CA ALA A 6 -8.08 9.65 -8.76
C ALA A 6 -8.12 9.10 -10.20
N ALA A 7 -7.48 9.81 -11.12
CA ALA A 7 -7.27 9.39 -12.50
C ALA A 7 -5.77 9.54 -12.86
N MET A 8 -5.30 8.72 -13.80
CA MET A 8 -3.89 8.62 -14.23
C MET A 8 -2.99 7.82 -13.27
N GLY A 9 -1.79 7.48 -13.73
CA GLY A 9 -0.85 6.56 -13.09
C GLY A 9 -0.63 5.32 -13.96
N ARG A 10 0.46 5.32 -14.74
CA ARG A 10 0.72 4.31 -15.79
C ARG A 10 1.38 3.03 -15.27
N LEU A 11 1.71 3.00 -13.98
CA LEU A 11 2.53 1.94 -13.39
C LEU A 11 1.69 0.85 -12.71
N ILE A 12 0.37 1.04 -12.59
CA ILE A 12 -0.53 0.06 -11.98
C ILE A 12 -1.70 -0.28 -12.90
N ASP A 13 -2.09 -1.54 -12.92
CA ASP A 13 -3.26 -2.06 -13.64
C ASP A 13 -4.44 -2.21 -12.67
N ARG A 14 -5.33 -1.21 -12.70
CA ARG A 14 -6.52 -1.16 -11.82
C ARG A 14 -7.58 -2.22 -12.15
N SER A 15 -7.46 -2.91 -13.28
CA SER A 15 -8.37 -4.01 -13.63
C SER A 15 -7.99 -5.32 -12.94
N LYS A 16 -6.79 -5.39 -12.34
CA LYS A 16 -6.26 -6.58 -11.68
C LYS A 16 -6.01 -6.30 -10.19
N PRO A 17 -7.06 -6.35 -9.35
CA PRO A 17 -6.87 -6.29 -7.91
C PRO A 17 -6.09 -7.51 -7.42
N LEU A 18 -5.26 -7.30 -6.40
CA LEU A 18 -4.48 -8.33 -5.73
C LEU A 18 -4.70 -8.21 -4.22
N ASP A 19 -5.17 -9.28 -3.60
CA ASP A 19 -5.38 -9.34 -2.16
C ASP A 19 -4.10 -9.81 -1.47
N PHE A 20 -3.77 -9.17 -0.34
CA PHE A 20 -2.65 -9.56 0.49
C PHE A 20 -2.93 -9.24 1.95
N THR A 21 -2.06 -9.70 2.84
CA THR A 21 -2.17 -9.41 4.28
C THR A 21 -0.93 -8.68 4.76
N PHE A 22 -1.12 -7.65 5.58
CA PHE A 22 -0.05 -6.93 6.26
C PHE A 22 -0.41 -6.78 7.74
N ASP A 23 0.48 -7.17 8.64
CA ASP A 23 0.25 -7.22 10.09
C ASP A 23 -1.08 -7.90 10.47
N GLY A 24 -1.41 -9.00 9.79
CA GLY A 24 -2.64 -9.77 10.00
C GLY A 24 -3.92 -9.09 9.49
N LYS A 25 -3.83 -7.91 8.87
CA LYS A 25 -4.98 -7.21 8.27
C LYS A 25 -5.05 -7.49 6.77
N PRO A 26 -6.20 -7.89 6.23
CA PRO A 26 -6.39 -8.00 4.79
C PRO A 26 -6.34 -6.60 4.16
N MET A 27 -5.64 -6.49 3.04
CA MET A 27 -5.46 -5.26 2.27
C MET A 27 -5.51 -5.59 0.77
N GLN A 28 -5.77 -4.57 -0.04
CA GLN A 28 -5.87 -4.72 -1.49
C GLN A 28 -4.92 -3.78 -2.23
N GLY A 29 -4.17 -4.34 -3.18
CA GLY A 29 -3.32 -3.66 -4.14
C GLY A 29 -3.79 -3.91 -5.57
N PHE A 30 -3.05 -3.36 -6.53
CA PHE A 30 -3.25 -3.62 -7.95
C PHE A 30 -1.98 -4.19 -8.57
N ALA A 31 -2.09 -4.96 -9.65
CA ALA A 31 -0.91 -5.42 -10.37
C ALA A 31 -0.03 -4.22 -10.80
N GLY A 32 1.27 -4.29 -10.51
CA GLY A 32 2.22 -3.19 -10.69
C GLY A 32 2.42 -2.32 -9.45
N ASP A 33 1.60 -2.46 -8.40
CA ASP A 33 1.93 -1.89 -7.10
C ASP A 33 3.20 -2.52 -6.52
N THR A 34 3.96 -1.70 -5.81
CA THR A 34 4.91 -2.18 -4.80
C THR A 34 4.18 -2.37 -3.47
N LEU A 35 4.78 -3.10 -2.53
CA LEU A 35 4.22 -3.21 -1.18
C LEU A 35 4.02 -1.81 -0.55
N ALA A 36 5.00 -0.92 -0.69
CA ALA A 36 4.92 0.44 -0.14
C ALA A 36 3.77 1.27 -0.76
N SER A 37 3.61 1.24 -2.08
CA SER A 37 2.52 1.98 -2.75
C SER A 37 1.14 1.43 -2.39
N ALA A 38 1.01 0.12 -2.24
CA ALA A 38 -0.21 -0.52 -1.79
C ALA A 38 -0.55 -0.15 -0.33
N LEU A 39 0.44 -0.17 0.58
CA LEU A 39 0.23 0.22 1.98
C LEU A 39 -0.21 1.69 2.11
N LEU A 40 0.48 2.60 1.43
CA LEU A 40 0.13 4.02 1.44
C LEU A 40 -1.28 4.27 0.89
N ALA A 41 -1.72 3.48 -0.09
CA ALA A 41 -3.06 3.58 -0.65
C ALA A 41 -4.17 3.01 0.24
N ASN A 42 -3.81 2.20 1.23
CA ASN A 42 -4.69 1.68 2.28
C ASN A 42 -4.54 2.51 3.59
N ASP A 43 -4.09 3.76 3.49
CA ASP A 43 -3.82 4.68 4.61
C ASP A 43 -2.85 4.13 5.68
N GLN A 44 -2.05 3.10 5.35
CA GLN A 44 -1.03 2.54 6.24
C GLN A 44 0.25 3.38 6.18
N MET A 45 0.34 4.39 7.04
CA MET A 45 1.50 5.30 7.12
C MET A 45 2.60 4.78 8.05
N LEU A 46 2.24 4.03 9.10
CA LEU A 46 3.20 3.44 10.03
C LEU A 46 3.48 2.00 9.61
N VAL A 47 4.64 1.76 9.00
CA VAL A 47 5.03 0.43 8.52
C VAL A 47 5.93 -0.34 9.49
N GLY A 48 6.43 0.35 10.51
CA GLY A 48 7.36 -0.18 11.49
C GLY A 48 7.97 0.95 12.29
N ARG A 49 8.55 0.59 13.43
CA ARG A 49 9.29 1.52 14.27
C ARG A 49 10.78 1.23 14.17
N SER A 50 11.59 2.26 14.38
CA SER A 50 13.04 2.10 14.43
C SER A 50 13.42 0.99 15.42
N PHE A 51 14.26 0.06 14.99
CA PHE A 51 14.72 -1.04 15.85
C PHE A 51 15.37 -0.54 17.14
N LYS A 52 16.24 0.47 17.06
CA LYS A 52 16.97 0.99 18.21
C LYS A 52 16.13 1.89 19.11
N TYR A 53 15.23 2.68 18.52
CA TYR A 53 14.56 3.77 19.22
C TYR A 53 13.06 3.56 19.43
N HIS A 54 12.46 2.56 18.79
CA HIS A 54 11.02 2.29 18.83
C HIS A 54 10.16 3.53 18.50
N ARG A 55 10.67 4.38 17.61
CA ARG A 55 9.98 5.54 17.04
C ARG A 55 9.33 5.17 15.73
#